data_AF-A0A6A0H2T4-F1
#
_entry.id   AF-A0A6A0H2T4-F1
#
_cell.length_a   1.000
_cell.length_b   1.000
_cell.length_c   1.000
_cell.angle_alpha   90.00
_cell.angle_beta   90.00
_cell.angle_gamma   90.00
#
_symmetry.space_group_name_H-M   'P 1'
#
loop_
_entity.id
_entity.type
_entity.pdbx_description
1 polymer ?
#
loop_
_entity_poly.entity_id
_entity_poly.type
_entity_poly.pdbx_seq_one_letter_code
_entity_poly.pdbx_strand_id
1 'polypeptide(L)'
;MYFEALLLPNDPVVADTRMDGWFMMESPLPTTVVCLVYVWLVKVAGPRFMKDRQPYQLKNLIIVYNFLQVLFSMFIFYEMPLPALLIINIT
;
A
#
# COMPACT_ATOMS: atom_id res chain seq x y z
N MET A 1 1.06 -12.51 9.31
CA MET A 1 1.94 -11.63 10.11
C MET A 1 1.17 -10.85 11.17
N TYR A 2 0.14 -10.05 10.83
CA TYR A 2 -0.66 -9.34 11.85
C TYR A 2 -1.65 -10.22 12.65
N PHE A 3 -2.02 -11.39 12.15
CA PHE A 3 -3.05 -12.24 12.79
C PHE A 3 -2.50 -13.11 13.94
N GLU A 4 -1.19 -13.36 14.00
CA GLU A 4 -0.57 -14.15 15.09
C GLU A 4 -0.23 -13.32 16.32
N ALA A 5 -0.02 -12.00 16.18
CA ALA A 5 0.25 -11.08 17.28
C ALA A 5 -0.98 -10.84 18.20
N LEU A 6 -2.18 -11.28 17.82
CA LEU A 6 -3.39 -11.15 18.64
C LEU A 6 -3.52 -12.27 19.70
N LEU A 7 -2.73 -13.35 19.60
CA LEU A 7 -2.86 -14.55 20.44
C LEU A 7 -1.87 -14.65 21.61
N LEU A 8 -0.89 -13.75 21.70
CA LEU A 8 0.01 -13.65 22.85
C LEU A 8 -0.32 -12.36 23.63
N PRO A 9 -0.93 -12.44 24.83
CA PRO A 9 -1.40 -11.27 25.56
C PRO A 9 -0.31 -10.50 26.34
N ASN A 10 0.99 -10.82 26.19
CA ASN A 10 2.05 -10.33 27.08
C ASN A 10 3.41 -10.02 26.44
N ASP A 11 3.56 -10.13 25.12
CA ASP A 11 4.66 -9.50 24.40
C ASP A 11 4.31 -8.02 24.18
N PRO A 12 5.13 -7.05 24.64
CA PRO A 12 4.93 -5.68 24.25
C PRO A 12 5.01 -5.65 22.72
N VAL A 13 4.00 -5.09 22.07
CA VAL A 13 4.07 -4.78 20.63
C VAL A 13 5.19 -3.75 20.48
N VAL A 14 6.42 -4.22 20.30
CA VAL A 14 7.59 -3.36 20.09
C VAL A 14 7.48 -2.83 18.68
N ALA A 15 6.83 -1.66 18.54
CA ALA A 15 6.83 -0.90 17.31
C ALA A 15 8.29 -0.51 16.99
N ASP A 16 8.71 -0.70 15.73
CA ASP A 16 10.03 -0.28 15.28
C ASP A 16 10.10 1.26 15.29
N THR A 17 10.80 1.81 16.29
CA THR A 17 10.97 3.26 16.52
C THR A 17 11.55 3.99 15.30
N ARG A 18 12.18 3.28 14.34
CA ARG A 18 12.71 3.87 13.10
C ARG A 18 11.61 4.33 12.14
N MET A 19 10.39 3.81 12.31
CA MET A 19 9.22 4.14 11.50
C MET A 19 8.31 5.17 12.20
N ASP A 20 8.67 5.62 13.41
CA ASP A 20 7.90 6.61 14.15
C ASP A 20 7.88 7.95 13.38
N GLY A 21 6.68 8.53 13.23
CA GLY A 21 6.44 9.76 12.48
C GLY A 21 6.28 9.59 10.97
N TRP A 22 6.33 8.36 10.44
CA TRP A 22 5.99 8.11 9.04
C TRP A 22 4.48 8.22 8.83
N PHE A 23 4.08 8.88 7.74
CA PHE A 23 2.69 9.07 7.38
C PHE A 23 1.96 7.71 7.28
N MET A 24 0.86 7.55 8.04
CA MET A 24 0.06 6.32 8.17
C MET A 24 0.71 5.13 8.93
N MET A 25 1.87 5.32 9.57
CA MET A 25 2.53 4.26 10.37
C MET A 25 2.35 4.42 11.89
N GLU A 26 1.87 5.57 12.38
CA GLU A 26 1.66 5.81 13.82
C GLU A 26 0.58 4.91 14.45
N SER A 27 -0.44 4.53 13.68
CA SER A 27 -1.46 3.59 14.13
C SER A 27 -2.12 2.87 12.94
N PRO A 28 -2.69 1.68 13.14
CA PRO A 28 -3.42 0.95 12.08
C PRO A 28 -4.78 1.57 11.74
N LEU A 29 -5.27 2.50 12.59
CA LEU A 29 -6.54 3.18 12.43
C LEU A 29 -6.64 4.05 11.15
N PRO A 30 -5.72 4.98 10.85
CA PRO A 30 -5.76 5.79 9.64
C PRO A 30 -5.80 4.94 8.37
N THR A 31 -5.00 3.87 8.30
CA THR A 31 -5.00 2.94 7.17
C THR A 31 -6.34 2.22 7.02
N THR A 32 -6.92 1.76 8.12
CA THR A 32 -8.24 1.10 8.12
C THR A 32 -9.35 2.03 7.66
N VAL A 33 -9.34 3.28 8.12
CA VAL A 33 -10.31 4.30 7.69
C VAL A 33 -10.22 4.55 6.18
N VAL A 34 -9.01 4.70 5.63
CA VAL A 34 -8.81 4.89 4.19
C VAL A 34 -9.34 3.70 3.39
N CYS A 35 -9.08 2.46 3.84
CA CYS A 35 -9.61 1.26 3.20
C CYS A 35 -11.15 1.21 3.21
N LEU A 36 -11.77 1.53 4.35
CA LEU A 36 -13.24 1.56 4.46
C LEU A 36 -13.86 2.63 3.56
N VAL A 37 -13.27 3.82 3.53
CA VAL A 37 -13.71 4.91 2.64
C VAL A 37 -13.56 4.50 1.17
N TYR A 38 -12.44 3.88 0.79
CA TYR A 38 -12.22 3.37 -0.56
C TYR A 38 -13.31 2.36 -0.98
N VAL A 39 -13.61 1.38 -0.12
CA VAL A 39 -14.64 0.36 -0.41
C VAL A 39 -16.02 1.01 -0.56
N TRP A 40 -16.37 1.95 0.34
CA TRP A 40 -17.63 2.67 0.25
C TRP A 40 -17.74 3.49 -1.05
N LEU A 41 -16.67 4.19 -1.44
CA LEU A 41 -16.62 4.95 -2.68
C LEU A 41 -16.77 4.06 -3.92
N VAL A 42 -16.06 2.93 -3.99
CA VAL A 42 -16.08 2.07 -5.18
C VAL A 42 -17.36 1.25 -5.28
N LYS A 43 -17.92 0.77 -4.17
CA LYS A 43 -19.11 -0.10 -4.20
C LYS A 43 -20.44 0.65 -4.16
N VAL A 44 -20.51 1.79 -3.47
CA VAL A 44 -21.78 2.50 -3.24
C VAL A 44 -21.83 3.77 -4.07
N ALA A 45 -20.85 4.65 -3.90
CA ALA A 45 -20.87 5.96 -4.55
C ALA A 45 -20.65 5.84 -6.07
N GLY A 46 -19.62 5.12 -6.49
CA GLY A 46 -19.20 4.95 -7.90
C GLY A 46 -20.34 4.48 -8.81
N PRO A 47 -20.98 3.32 -8.53
CA PRO A 47 -22.07 2.81 -9.35
C PRO A 47 -23.28 3.75 -9.37
N ARG A 48 -23.55 4.44 -8.26
CA ARG A 48 -24.65 5.41 -8.17
C ARG A 48 -24.40 6.66 -9.01
N PHE A 49 -23.16 7.13 -9.10
CA PHE A 49 -22.78 8.24 -9.98
C PHE A 49 -22.67 7.84 -11.46
N MET A 50 -22.38 6.57 -11.74
CA MET A 50 -22.25 6.04 -13.11
C MET A 50 -23.55 5.51 -13.71
N LYS A 51 -24.64 5.46 -12.94
CA LYS A 51 -25.92 4.87 -13.39
C LYS A 51 -26.51 5.53 -14.64
N ASP A 52 -26.40 6.84 -14.74
CA ASP A 52 -27.01 7.64 -15.83
C ASP A 52 -25.96 8.23 -16.79
N ARG A 53 -24.71 7.75 -16.75
CA ARG A 53 -23.59 8.29 -17.54
C ARG A 53 -22.87 7.18 -18.31
N GLN A 54 -22.48 7.49 -19.54
CA GLN A 54 -21.64 6.58 -20.33
C GLN A 54 -20.26 6.40 -19.69
N PRO A 55 -19.63 5.23 -19.86
CA PRO A 55 -18.32 4.94 -19.28
C PRO A 55 -17.27 5.94 -19.78
N TYR A 56 -16.47 6.44 -18.85
CA TYR A 56 -15.39 7.38 -19.16
C TYR A 56 -14.30 6.72 -20.00
N GLN A 57 -13.90 7.36 -21.10
CA GLN A 57 -12.75 6.91 -21.89
C GLN A 57 -11.44 7.33 -21.23
N LEU A 58 -10.98 6.54 -20.26
CA LEU A 58 -9.76 6.79 -19.49
C LEU A 58 -8.51 6.14 -20.10
N LYS A 59 -8.57 5.70 -21.36
CA LYS A 59 -7.50 4.91 -22.02
C LYS A 59 -6.12 5.57 -21.91
N ASN A 60 -6.02 6.85 -22.25
CA ASN A 60 -4.73 7.57 -22.21
C ASN A 60 -4.23 7.73 -20.77
N LEU A 61 -5.12 7.99 -19.82
CA LEU A 61 -4.77 8.11 -18.40
C LEU A 61 -4.26 6.78 -17.84
N ILE A 62 -4.90 5.66 -18.21
CA ILE A 62 -4.47 4.32 -17.81
C ILE A 62 -3.09 3.97 -18.40
N ILE A 63 -2.83 4.35 -19.66
CA ILE A 63 -1.52 4.13 -20.29
C ILE A 63 -0.43 4.90 -19.55
N VAL A 64 -0.66 6.19 -19.25
CA VAL A 64 0.30 7.01 -18.49
C VAL A 64 0.51 6.46 -17.09
N TYR A 65 -0.56 6.05 -16.40
CA TYR A 65 -0.48 5.46 -15.07
C TYR A 65 0.38 4.18 -15.07
N ASN A 66 0.11 3.25 -15.99
CA ASN A 66 0.89 2.01 -16.08
C ASN A 66 2.36 2.27 -16.44
N PHE A 67 2.64 3.25 -17.31
CA PHE A 67 4.01 3.63 -17.63
C PHE A 67 4.76 4.15 -16.40
N LEU A 68 4.14 5.06 -15.64
CA LEU A 68 4.71 5.56 -14.38
C LEU A 68 4.89 4.43 -13.37
N GLN A 69 3.92 3.51 -13.26
CA GLN A 69 4.01 2.37 -12.35
C GLN A 69 5.21 1.47 -12.67
N VAL A 70 5.50 1.23 -13.95
CA VAL A 70 6.69 0.46 -14.37
C VAL A 70 7.98 1.20 -14.00
N LEU A 71 8.04 2.53 -14.23
CA LEU A 71 9.20 3.33 -13.84
C LEU A 71 9.43 3.33 -12.32
N PHE A 72 8.37 3.51 -11.52
CA PHE A 72 8.47 3.44 -10.06
C PHE A 72 8.91 2.05 -9.58
N SER A 73 8.39 0.99 -10.20
CA SER A 73 8.81 -0.38 -9.87
C SER A 73 10.29 -0.58 -10.20
N MET A 74 10.74 -0.15 -11.37
CA MET A 74 12.14 -0.22 -11.78
C MET A 74 13.05 0.57 -10.82
N PHE A 75 12.62 1.76 -10.40
CA PHE A 75 13.34 2.57 -9.42
C PHE A 75 13.48 1.85 -8.07
N ILE A 76 12.38 1.28 -7.55
CA ILE A 76 12.42 0.49 -6.30
C ILE A 76 13.35 -0.72 -6.45
N PHE A 77 13.32 -1.43 -7.59
CA PHE A 77 14.23 -2.55 -7.84
C PHE A 77 15.70 -2.13 -7.90
N TYR A 78 16.00 -0.92 -8.39
CA TYR A 78 17.36 -0.38 -8.42
C TYR A 78 17.84 0.06 -7.03
N GLU A 79 17.00 0.79 -6.29
CA GLU A 79 17.27 1.29 -4.93
C GLU A 79 17.15 0.22 -3.85
N MET A 80 16.70 -0.98 -4.19
CA MET A 80 16.74 -2.13 -3.31
C MET A 80 17.99 -2.95 -3.65
N PRO A 81 19.20 -2.58 -3.15
CA PRO A 81 20.36 -3.45 -3.22
C PRO A 81 20.05 -4.67 -2.35
N LEU A 82 19.54 -5.69 -3.01
CA LEU A 82 19.51 -7.09 -2.65
C LEU A 82 20.19 -7.42 -1.30
N PRO A 83 19.47 -8.01 -0.33
CA PRO A 83 20.08 -8.86 0.69
C PRO A 83 21.05 -9.93 0.12
N ALA A 84 21.08 -10.18 -1.20
CA ALA A 84 22.08 -11.03 -1.86
C ALA A 84 23.52 -10.47 -1.80
N LEU A 85 23.75 -9.15 -1.79
CA LEU A 85 25.11 -8.60 -1.57
C LEU A 85 25.57 -8.79 -0.12
N LEU A 86 24.64 -8.82 0.84
CA LEU A 86 24.91 -9.16 2.24
C LEU A 86 25.16 -10.67 2.43
N ILE A 87 24.44 -11.53 1.70
CA ILE A 87 24.62 -13.00 1.77
C ILE A 87 25.95 -13.45 1.13
N ILE A 88 26.39 -12.81 0.04
CA ILE A 88 27.69 -13.10 -0.60
C ILE A 88 28.89 -12.60 0.24
N ASN A 89 28.70 -11.62 1.13
CA ASN A 89 29.77 -11.07 1.98
C ASN A 89 29.81 -11.71 3.39
N ILE A 90 28.89 -12.62 3.70
CA ILE A 90 28.78 -13.36 4.97
C ILE A 90 29.08 -14.88 4.77
N THR A 91 29.27 -15.34 3.52
CA THR A 91 29.75 -16.70 3.18
C THR A 91 31.20 -16.62 2.70
#